data_AF-A0A8S3QUZ4-F1
#
_entry.id   AF-A0A8S3QUZ4-F1
#
_cell.length_a   1.000
_cell.length_b   1.000
_cell.length_c   1.000
_cell.angle_alpha   90.00
_cell.angle_beta   90.00
_cell.angle_gamma   90.00
#
_symmetry.space_group_name_H-M   'P 1'
#
loop_
_entity.id
_entity.type
_entity.pdbx_description
1 polymer ?
#
loop_
_entity_poly.entity_id
_entity_poly.type
_entity_poly.pdbx_seq_one_letter_code
_entity_poly.pdbx_strand_id
1 'polypeptide(L)'
;MGGNAEAKCIAINPVRPEQIAVGANDPYVRLYDRRKLTCKAMKMPEETNGRTLWDSPSNSIQYHPDDFAMQQDSVHYFIAGHLPQKQKDYKKRYRTLASTYLTFSPDGTELLVNLGGEQIYLFDVNSQRKAEKFDISMILAQNGVAKEAACTNGFSLHKNGTTNGVANGVQAAAAAVMKAELEVDAKYRSVKRHKLDNKGLPQGVELLKKKANSYFEKEHYSKAIYLYNQAVARSSNSSVLFGNRAAAYMKRKWDGDLYAALRDCHSALQLDPNHLKAHFRLARCLYELSWPQEAYDCLQQFKNKFPDYAKSNACEALDKDIKAAISSNADDKDPDNAVDPQAAMRKKSFPISEQEKLWREAAFDHESRFCGHCNTTTDIKEANYFGSNGQYIVAGSDDGSFFIWEKNTTNIVRVLKGDDSIVNCLQPHPSHCLLATSGIDPVVRLWSPLAEDGSKNEREIDNSDDAALANQKRMNADPLEVMLMNMGYRITGVFDVDEEEEQRGDQGVNCRPS
;
A
#
# COMPACT_ATOMS: atom_id res chain seq x y z
N MET A 1 -19.26 0.36 15.52
CA MET A 1 -17.92 0.98 15.70
C MET A 1 -17.39 0.47 17.05
N GLY A 2 -16.08 0.26 17.22
CA GLY A 2 -15.55 -0.15 18.53
C GLY A 2 -15.79 0.94 19.59
N GLY A 3 -15.67 0.62 20.88
CA GLY A 3 -16.00 1.57 21.97
C GLY A 3 -15.21 2.89 21.98
N ASN A 4 -14.08 2.96 21.27
CA ASN A 4 -13.21 4.16 21.16
C ASN A 4 -13.14 4.72 19.73
N ALA A 5 -14.01 4.27 18.84
CA ALA A 5 -13.98 4.70 17.45
C ALA A 5 -14.68 6.06 17.28
N GLU A 6 -13.95 6.99 16.68
CA GLU A 6 -14.41 8.36 16.40
C GLU A 6 -14.66 8.49 14.91
N ALA A 7 -15.89 8.81 14.52
CA ALA A 7 -16.22 9.08 13.12
C ALA A 7 -15.57 10.40 12.69
N LYS A 8 -14.77 10.36 11.63
CA LYS A 8 -14.01 11.52 11.12
C LYS A 8 -14.61 12.10 9.85
N CYS A 9 -15.14 11.24 8.99
CA CYS A 9 -15.69 11.65 7.71
C CYS A 9 -16.86 10.75 7.31
N ILE A 10 -17.77 11.31 6.52
CA ILE A 10 -18.97 10.64 6.05
C ILE A 10 -19.24 11.06 4.60
N ALA A 11 -19.68 10.11 3.78
CA ALA A 11 -20.15 10.37 2.42
C ALA A 11 -21.44 9.60 2.16
N ILE A 12 -22.35 10.20 1.40
CA ILE A 12 -23.60 9.57 0.96
C ILE A 12 -23.44 9.24 -0.52
N ASN A 13 -23.81 8.02 -0.91
CA ASN A 13 -23.74 7.63 -2.31
C ASN A 13 -24.75 8.46 -3.13
N PRO A 14 -24.32 9.17 -4.19
CA PRO A 14 -25.17 10.09 -4.94
C PRO A 14 -26.29 9.39 -5.72
N VAL A 15 -26.10 8.13 -6.09
CA VAL A 15 -27.07 7.33 -6.87
C VAL A 15 -27.88 6.39 -5.98
N ARG A 16 -27.26 5.87 -4.91
CA ARG A 16 -27.88 4.95 -3.94
C ARG A 16 -27.87 5.56 -2.53
N PRO A 17 -28.70 6.58 -2.23
CA PRO A 17 -28.64 7.34 -0.97
C PRO A 17 -28.94 6.49 0.28
N GLU A 18 -29.38 5.25 0.13
CA GLU A 18 -29.41 4.26 1.19
C GLU A 18 -28.01 3.85 1.68
N GLN A 19 -26.97 4.00 0.86
CA GLN A 19 -25.59 3.67 1.19
C GLN A 19 -24.85 4.87 1.76
N ILE A 20 -24.29 4.69 2.95
CA ILE A 20 -23.54 5.72 3.68
C ILE A 20 -22.15 5.17 4.01
N ALA A 21 -21.11 5.80 3.50
CA ALA A 21 -19.73 5.49 3.84
C ALA A 21 -19.28 6.32 5.05
N VAL A 22 -18.66 5.68 6.04
CA VAL A 22 -18.15 6.33 7.25
C VAL A 22 -16.71 5.90 7.50
N GLY A 23 -15.85 6.90 7.67
CA GLY A 23 -14.45 6.76 8.01
C GLY A 23 -14.22 7.16 9.46
N ALA A 24 -13.30 6.49 10.13
CA ALA A 24 -13.03 6.70 11.55
C ALA A 24 -11.53 6.91 11.82
N ASN A 25 -11.18 7.04 13.10
CA ASN A 25 -9.81 7.03 13.63
C ASN A 25 -9.11 5.65 13.55
N ASP A 26 -9.47 4.84 12.55
CA ASP A 26 -8.90 3.53 12.26
C ASP A 26 -8.82 3.32 10.72
N PRO A 27 -8.13 2.28 10.22
CA PRO A 27 -7.94 2.10 8.78
C PRO A 27 -9.16 1.55 8.05
N TYR A 28 -10.28 1.34 8.75
CA TYR A 28 -11.46 0.74 8.16
C TYR A 28 -12.41 1.81 7.65
N VAL A 29 -12.85 1.63 6.42
CA VAL A 29 -13.99 2.34 5.87
C VAL A 29 -15.22 1.43 5.96
N ARG A 30 -16.33 2.01 6.40
CA ARG A 30 -17.56 1.27 6.68
C ARG A 30 -18.66 1.76 5.76
N LEU A 31 -19.22 0.87 4.97
CA LEU A 31 -20.36 1.17 4.12
C LEU A 31 -21.62 0.59 4.74
N TYR A 32 -22.46 1.47 5.26
CA TYR A 32 -23.74 1.13 5.88
C TYR A 32 -24.87 1.17 4.87
N ASP A 33 -25.79 0.21 4.95
CA ASP A 33 -27.13 0.34 4.38
C ASP A 33 -28.06 0.93 5.42
N ARG A 34 -28.42 2.21 5.27
CA ARG A 34 -29.22 2.95 6.24
C ARG A 34 -30.61 2.34 6.45
N ARG A 35 -31.13 1.57 5.48
CA ARG A 35 -32.44 0.89 5.60
C ARG A 35 -32.39 -0.26 6.60
N LYS A 36 -31.19 -0.78 6.86
CA LYS A 36 -30.93 -1.86 7.84
C LYS A 36 -30.47 -1.32 9.20
N LEU A 37 -30.31 -0.02 9.34
CA LEU A 37 -29.95 0.60 10.61
C LEU A 37 -31.20 0.74 11.47
N THR A 38 -31.19 0.12 12.65
CA THR A 38 -32.20 0.38 13.67
C THR A 38 -31.88 1.70 14.37
N CYS A 39 -32.78 2.67 14.31
CA CYS A 39 -32.71 3.87 15.13
C CYS A 39 -32.95 3.50 16.60
N LYS A 40 -31.92 3.03 17.30
CA LYS A 40 -31.94 2.97 18.75
C LYS A 40 -31.61 4.37 19.27
N ALA A 41 -32.56 4.99 19.95
CA ALA A 41 -32.28 6.22 20.70
C ALA A 41 -31.32 5.85 21.84
N MET A 42 -30.07 6.32 21.77
CA MET A 42 -29.20 6.27 22.95
C MET A 42 -29.80 7.21 23.99
N LYS A 43 -30.11 6.67 25.18
CA LYS A 43 -30.40 7.50 26.34
C LYS A 43 -29.09 8.18 26.72
N MET A 44 -28.98 9.47 26.42
CA MET A 44 -27.91 10.29 26.98
C MET A 44 -28.04 10.22 28.51
N PRO A 45 -26.96 9.95 29.27
CA PRO A 45 -27.00 10.06 30.71
C PRO A 45 -27.51 11.46 31.08
N GLU A 46 -28.41 11.55 32.06
CA GLU A 46 -28.83 12.86 32.59
C GLU A 46 -27.58 13.63 33.03
N GLU A 47 -27.45 14.90 32.62
CA GLU A 47 -26.33 15.77 32.97
C GLU A 47 -26.31 16.05 34.47
N THR A 48 -25.83 15.11 35.28
CA THR A 48 -25.52 15.38 36.68
C THR A 48 -24.14 16.01 36.74
N ASN A 49 -24.12 17.33 36.93
CA ASN A 49 -22.96 18.19 37.21
C ASN A 49 -22.14 18.72 36.03
N GLY A 50 -22.75 19.45 35.09
CA GLY A 50 -22.11 20.54 34.34
C GLY A 50 -20.78 20.21 33.62
N ARG A 51 -20.51 18.93 33.37
CA ARG A 51 -19.35 18.40 32.65
C ARG A 51 -19.90 17.62 31.48
N THR A 52 -19.42 17.91 30.29
CA THR A 52 -19.85 17.18 29.10
C THR A 52 -19.27 15.77 29.14
N LEU A 53 -19.91 14.82 28.45
CA LEU A 53 -19.46 13.42 28.36
C LEU A 53 -17.99 13.29 27.93
N TRP A 54 -17.46 14.31 27.23
CA TRP A 54 -16.12 14.40 26.69
C TRP A 54 -15.05 14.79 27.73
N ASP A 55 -15.46 15.28 28.90
CA ASP A 55 -14.55 15.81 29.95
C ASP A 55 -14.16 14.76 31.02
N SER A 56 -14.66 13.51 30.91
CA SER A 56 -14.40 12.45 31.90
C SER A 56 -13.72 11.24 31.25
N PRO A 57 -12.38 11.08 31.39
CA PRO A 57 -11.66 9.93 30.83
C PRO A 57 -11.92 8.62 31.59
N SER A 58 -12.75 8.64 32.63
CA SER A 58 -12.85 7.56 33.60
C SER A 58 -14.22 7.52 34.27
N ASN A 59 -15.26 7.19 33.52
CA ASN A 59 -16.39 6.49 34.11
C ASN A 59 -16.85 5.39 33.17
N SER A 60 -16.80 4.17 33.68
CA SER A 60 -17.24 2.94 33.05
C SER A 60 -18.72 3.03 32.71
N ILE A 61 -19.05 3.55 31.53
CA ILE A 61 -20.31 3.19 30.88
C ILE A 61 -20.14 1.72 30.52
N GLN A 62 -20.78 0.84 31.30
CA GLN A 62 -20.92 -0.57 30.94
C GLN A 62 -21.86 -0.65 29.74
N TYR A 63 -21.31 -0.50 28.54
CA TYR A 63 -22.04 -0.81 27.33
C TYR A 63 -22.26 -2.32 27.27
N HIS A 64 -23.52 -2.77 27.13
CA HIS A 64 -23.77 -4.18 26.88
C HIS A 64 -23.32 -4.48 25.44
N PRO A 65 -22.62 -5.60 25.16
CA PRO A 65 -22.22 -5.97 23.80
C PRO A 65 -23.40 -5.97 22.80
N ASP A 66 -24.60 -6.26 23.30
CA ASP A 66 -25.86 -6.29 22.54
C ASP A 66 -26.39 -4.89 22.15
N ASP A 67 -25.95 -3.83 22.83
CA ASP A 67 -26.37 -2.46 22.51
C ASP A 67 -25.85 -2.04 21.13
N PHE A 68 -24.69 -2.55 20.75
CA PHE A 68 -24.03 -2.32 19.46
C PHE A 68 -24.11 -3.51 18.49
N ALA A 69 -24.88 -4.56 18.83
CA ALA A 69 -25.13 -5.69 17.94
C ALA A 69 -25.96 -5.21 16.74
N MET A 70 -25.25 -4.83 15.67
CA MET A 70 -25.86 -4.55 14.38
C MET A 70 -26.22 -5.86 13.69
N GLN A 71 -27.30 -5.85 12.90
CA GLN A 71 -27.67 -7.00 12.09
C GLN A 71 -26.50 -7.37 11.17
N GLN A 72 -26.20 -8.67 11.08
CA GLN A 72 -25.28 -9.22 10.10
C GLN A 72 -25.72 -8.71 8.70
N ASP A 73 -24.77 -8.25 7.89
CA ASP A 73 -24.99 -7.65 6.55
C ASP A 73 -25.58 -6.22 6.49
N SER A 74 -25.62 -5.50 7.61
CA SER A 74 -25.94 -4.05 7.63
C SER A 74 -24.75 -3.16 7.26
N VAL A 75 -23.53 -3.71 7.33
CA VAL A 75 -22.28 -2.98 7.10
C VAL A 75 -21.29 -3.83 6.31
N HIS A 76 -20.64 -3.21 5.33
CA HIS A 76 -19.48 -3.76 4.64
C HIS A 76 -18.23 -3.00 5.09
N TYR A 77 -17.13 -3.72 5.26
CA TYR A 77 -15.84 -3.15 5.66
C TYR A 77 -14.89 -3.11 4.48
N PHE A 78 -14.14 -2.03 4.35
CA PHE A 78 -13.11 -1.85 3.33
C PHE A 78 -11.81 -1.48 4.02
N ILE A 79 -10.71 -2.12 3.62
CA ILE A 79 -9.36 -1.87 4.13
C ILE A 79 -8.34 -2.29 3.07
N ALA A 80 -7.27 -1.51 2.90
CA ALA A 80 -6.21 -1.92 2.00
C ALA A 80 -5.44 -3.13 2.59
N GLY A 81 -5.35 -4.21 1.82
CA GLY A 81 -4.89 -5.52 2.29
C GLY A 81 -3.45 -5.59 2.79
N HIS A 82 -2.61 -4.67 2.33
CA HIS A 82 -1.20 -4.57 2.76
C HIS A 82 -0.99 -3.86 4.10
N LEU A 83 -2.04 -3.24 4.64
CA LEU A 83 -1.93 -2.50 5.88
C LEU A 83 -1.70 -3.49 7.05
N PRO A 84 -0.65 -3.29 7.89
CA PRO A 84 -0.30 -4.18 8.99
C PRO A 84 -1.48 -4.51 9.91
N GLN A 85 -1.49 -5.72 10.47
CA GLN A 85 -2.57 -6.19 11.34
C GLN A 85 -2.43 -5.71 12.79
N LYS A 86 -1.20 -5.47 13.28
CA LYS A 86 -0.98 -5.04 14.67
C LYS A 86 -0.76 -3.53 14.75
N GLN A 87 -1.49 -2.87 15.65
CA GLN A 87 -1.36 -1.43 15.90
C GLN A 87 0.07 -1.02 16.32
N LYS A 88 0.84 -1.91 16.99
CA LYS A 88 2.24 -1.66 17.35
C LYS A 88 3.20 -1.68 16.15
N ASP A 89 2.84 -2.35 15.06
CA ASP A 89 3.62 -2.29 13.81
C ASP A 89 3.51 -0.90 13.17
N TYR A 90 2.37 -0.21 13.38
CA TYR A 90 2.21 1.21 13.02
C TYR A 90 3.00 2.14 13.94
N LYS A 91 3.09 1.82 15.25
CA LYS A 91 3.85 2.64 16.21
C LYS A 91 5.34 2.68 15.91
N LYS A 92 5.91 1.66 15.26
CA LYS A 92 7.29 1.71 14.75
C LYS A 92 7.49 2.78 13.66
N ARG A 93 6.41 3.27 13.05
CA ARG A 93 6.41 4.30 11.99
C ARG A 93 5.79 5.63 12.41
N TYR A 94 5.41 5.80 13.68
CA TYR A 94 4.73 7.00 14.20
C TYR A 94 3.45 7.44 13.44
N ARG A 95 2.86 6.54 12.63
CA ARG A 95 1.67 6.84 11.81
C ARG A 95 0.39 6.59 12.58
N THR A 96 -0.55 7.52 12.49
CA THR A 96 -1.95 7.27 12.86
C THR A 96 -2.73 6.99 11.58
N LEU A 97 -3.23 5.76 11.45
CA LEU A 97 -4.12 5.44 10.34
C LEU A 97 -5.52 5.91 10.66
N ALA A 98 -6.00 6.83 9.86
CA ALA A 98 -7.35 7.35 9.97
C ALA A 98 -7.91 7.64 8.58
N SER A 99 -9.17 7.35 8.36
CA SER A 99 -9.85 7.80 7.15
C SER A 99 -10.11 9.30 7.26
N THR A 100 -9.31 10.10 6.55
CA THR A 100 -9.36 11.57 6.59
C THR A 100 -10.39 12.15 5.64
N TYR A 101 -10.68 11.45 4.53
CA TYR A 101 -11.69 11.87 3.57
C TYR A 101 -12.29 10.68 2.81
N LEU A 102 -13.57 10.80 2.48
CA LEU A 102 -14.34 9.84 1.71
C LEU A 102 -15.14 10.57 0.64
N THR A 103 -15.13 10.07 -0.58
CA THR A 103 -16.00 10.58 -1.63
C THR A 103 -16.40 9.47 -2.59
N PHE A 104 -17.68 9.45 -2.98
CA PHE A 104 -18.18 8.51 -3.98
C PHE A 104 -17.89 9.04 -5.38
N SER A 105 -17.70 8.13 -6.33
CA SER A 105 -17.73 8.48 -7.74
C SER A 105 -19.09 9.08 -8.12
N PRO A 106 -19.16 9.90 -9.19
CA PRO A 106 -20.42 10.48 -9.65
C PRO A 106 -21.52 9.44 -9.97
N ASP A 107 -21.13 8.24 -10.40
CA ASP A 107 -22.03 7.11 -10.65
C ASP A 107 -22.31 6.23 -9.42
N GLY A 108 -21.66 6.50 -8.28
CA GLY A 108 -21.87 5.80 -7.02
C GLY A 108 -21.38 4.35 -7.00
N THR A 109 -20.53 3.95 -7.95
CA THR A 109 -19.97 2.59 -8.01
C THR A 109 -18.63 2.45 -7.33
N GLU A 110 -17.89 3.55 -7.17
CA GLU A 110 -16.55 3.57 -6.58
C GLU A 110 -16.54 4.48 -5.35
N LEU A 111 -15.68 4.16 -4.39
CA LEU A 111 -15.45 4.93 -3.17
C LEU A 111 -13.96 5.28 -3.08
N LEU A 112 -13.67 6.57 -3.15
CA LEU A 112 -12.32 7.11 -2.99
C LEU A 112 -12.09 7.46 -1.52
N VAL A 113 -10.95 7.02 -0.99
CA VAL A 113 -10.62 7.10 0.43
C VAL A 113 -9.21 7.65 0.58
N ASN A 114 -9.06 8.76 1.29
CA ASN A 114 -7.75 9.27 1.70
C ASN A 114 -7.45 8.81 3.12
N LEU A 115 -6.46 7.91 3.28
CA LEU A 115 -6.01 7.43 4.58
C LEU A 115 -4.82 8.26 5.06
N GLY A 116 -4.96 8.86 6.25
CA GLY A 116 -3.87 9.54 6.94
C GLY A 116 -2.74 8.58 7.28
N GLY A 117 -1.51 9.06 7.16
CA GLY A 117 -0.28 8.26 7.24
C GLY A 117 -0.03 7.37 6.02
N GLU A 118 -0.93 7.36 5.05
CA GLU A 118 -0.96 6.38 3.95
C GLU A 118 -1.38 7.04 2.62
N GLN A 119 -1.62 6.19 1.64
CA GLN A 119 -1.98 6.57 0.28
C GLN A 119 -3.49 6.80 0.12
N ILE A 120 -3.89 7.23 -1.09
CA ILE A 120 -5.30 7.29 -1.49
C ILE A 120 -5.68 5.95 -2.14
N TYR A 121 -6.82 5.42 -1.73
CA TYR A 121 -7.35 4.14 -2.19
C TYR A 121 -8.68 4.32 -2.92
N LEU A 122 -8.84 3.59 -4.01
CA LEU A 122 -10.10 3.43 -4.70
C LEU A 122 -10.66 2.05 -4.38
N PHE A 123 -11.86 1.99 -3.83
CA PHE A 123 -12.59 0.76 -3.58
C PHE A 123 -13.78 0.67 -4.54
N ASP A 124 -13.96 -0.48 -5.17
CA ASP A 124 -15.19 -0.77 -5.91
C ASP A 124 -16.27 -1.19 -4.91
N VAL A 125 -17.40 -0.50 -4.93
CA VAL A 125 -18.54 -0.73 -4.04
C VAL A 125 -19.37 -1.93 -4.50
N ASN A 126 -19.35 -2.24 -5.80
CA ASN A 126 -20.11 -3.32 -6.41
C ASN A 126 -19.28 -4.59 -6.53
N SER A 127 -18.01 -4.48 -6.91
CA SER A 127 -17.07 -5.59 -6.98
C SER A 127 -16.37 -5.78 -5.64
N GLN A 128 -16.88 -6.76 -4.89
CA GLN A 128 -16.39 -7.15 -3.58
C GLN A 128 -15.07 -7.94 -3.67
N ARG A 129 -13.98 -7.27 -4.06
CA ARG A 129 -12.64 -7.87 -4.10
C ARG A 129 -12.17 -8.12 -2.66
N LYS A 130 -11.92 -9.37 -2.29
CA LYS A 130 -11.29 -9.69 -1.00
C LYS A 130 -9.79 -9.38 -1.06
N ALA A 131 -9.21 -9.02 0.09
CA ALA A 131 -7.76 -8.98 0.21
C ALA A 131 -7.21 -10.36 -0.13
N GLU A 132 -6.15 -10.39 -0.93
CA GLU A 132 -5.45 -11.64 -1.28
C GLU A 132 -4.92 -12.27 0.02
N LYS A 133 -5.70 -13.21 0.56
CA LYS A 133 -5.30 -14.12 1.62
C LYS A 133 -4.91 -15.41 0.93
N PHE A 134 -3.64 -15.76 1.00
CA PHE A 134 -3.13 -16.94 0.31
C PHE A 134 -3.44 -18.19 1.14
N ASP A 135 -4.67 -18.69 1.03
CA ASP A 135 -4.91 -20.12 1.18
C ASP A 135 -4.69 -20.76 -0.20
N ILE A 136 -3.49 -21.30 -0.37
CA ILE A 136 -2.92 -21.85 -1.60
C ILE A 136 -3.85 -22.87 -2.29
N SER A 137 -4.81 -23.42 -1.55
CA SER A 137 -5.87 -24.32 -2.01
C SER A 137 -6.66 -23.78 -3.21
N MET A 138 -6.98 -22.47 -3.24
CA MET A 138 -7.86 -21.90 -4.27
C MET A 138 -7.15 -21.52 -5.58
N ILE A 139 -5.87 -21.20 -5.53
CA ILE A 139 -5.13 -20.69 -6.70
C ILE A 139 -4.75 -21.83 -7.67
N LEU A 140 -4.83 -23.09 -7.21
CA LEU A 140 -4.30 -24.25 -7.92
C LEU A 140 -5.27 -25.43 -8.05
N ALA A 141 -6.51 -25.32 -7.58
CA ALA A 141 -7.54 -26.36 -7.77
C ALA A 141 -7.88 -26.67 -9.25
N GLN A 142 -7.36 -25.89 -10.21
CA GLN A 142 -7.53 -26.17 -11.64
C GLN A 142 -6.60 -27.26 -12.19
N ASN A 143 -5.63 -27.77 -11.40
CA ASN A 143 -4.83 -28.93 -11.81
C ASN A 143 -4.92 -30.00 -10.73
N GLY A 144 -5.86 -30.94 -10.91
CA GLY A 144 -6.21 -31.96 -9.93
C GLY A 144 -5.02 -32.79 -9.42
N VAL A 145 -5.03 -33.10 -8.13
CA VAL A 145 -5.49 -34.37 -7.56
C VAL A 145 -5.86 -34.06 -6.11
N ALA A 146 -7.14 -34.24 -5.75
CA ALA A 146 -7.53 -34.28 -4.35
C ALA A 146 -6.79 -35.45 -3.68
N LYS A 147 -6.00 -35.16 -2.64
CA LYS A 147 -5.61 -36.21 -1.70
C LYS A 147 -5.94 -35.75 -0.29
N GLU A 148 -6.85 -36.55 0.25
CA GLU A 148 -7.47 -36.50 1.56
C GLU A 148 -6.47 -36.33 2.70
N ALA A 149 -6.97 -35.66 3.73
CA ALA A 149 -6.36 -35.58 5.04
C ALA A 149 -6.09 -36.98 5.63
N ALA A 150 -4.88 -37.18 6.15
CA ALA A 150 -4.62 -38.20 7.15
C ALA A 150 -3.54 -37.71 8.11
N CYS A 151 -3.96 -37.50 9.36
CA CYS A 151 -3.13 -37.32 10.54
C CYS A 151 -2.34 -38.62 10.81
N THR A 152 -1.09 -38.54 11.27
CA THR A 152 -0.51 -39.35 12.37
C THR A 152 0.99 -39.09 12.59
N ASN A 153 1.30 -38.56 13.78
CA ASN A 153 2.34 -38.96 14.74
C ASN A 153 3.65 -39.63 14.28
N GLY A 154 4.77 -39.02 14.66
CA GLY A 154 5.68 -39.63 15.65
C GLY A 154 7.02 -40.22 15.17
N PHE A 155 8.08 -39.72 15.80
CA PHE A 155 9.41 -40.30 16.05
C PHE A 155 10.61 -39.92 15.16
N SER A 156 11.66 -39.58 15.92
CA SER A 156 12.91 -38.88 15.65
C SER A 156 14.08 -39.83 15.40
N LEU A 157 15.15 -39.36 14.76
CA LEU A 157 16.52 -39.75 15.13
C LEU A 157 17.59 -38.76 14.63
N HIS A 158 18.26 -38.15 15.60
CA HIS A 158 19.45 -37.31 15.52
C HIS A 158 20.66 -38.00 14.86
N LYS A 159 21.58 -37.20 14.29
CA LYS A 159 23.02 -37.29 14.59
C LYS A 159 23.77 -35.99 14.27
N ASN A 160 24.67 -35.65 15.20
CA ASN A 160 25.42 -34.42 15.38
C ASN A 160 26.56 -34.22 14.38
N GLY A 161 26.98 -32.95 14.21
CA GLY A 161 28.26 -32.57 13.63
C GLY A 161 28.48 -31.06 13.66
N THR A 162 29.12 -30.56 14.71
CA THR A 162 29.54 -29.16 14.94
C THR A 162 30.75 -28.78 14.09
N THR A 163 30.85 -27.52 13.65
CA THR A 163 31.94 -26.58 13.99
C THR A 163 31.70 -25.18 13.39
N ASN A 164 32.23 -24.19 14.12
CA ASN A 164 31.98 -22.77 14.03
C ASN A 164 32.75 -22.06 12.90
N GLY A 165 32.18 -20.96 12.42
CA GLY A 165 32.90 -19.95 11.63
C GLY A 165 32.02 -18.71 11.41
N VAL A 166 32.27 -17.65 12.17
CA VAL A 166 31.56 -16.36 12.13
C VAL A 166 32.20 -15.47 11.05
N ALA A 167 31.37 -14.83 10.20
CA ALA A 167 31.69 -13.55 9.58
C ALA A 167 30.39 -12.83 9.16
N ASN A 168 30.19 -11.64 9.74
CA ASN A 168 29.15 -10.67 9.36
C ASN A 168 29.44 -10.05 7.99
N GLY A 169 28.39 -9.78 7.20
CA GLY A 169 28.50 -9.06 5.94
C GLY A 169 27.18 -9.00 5.17
N VAL A 170 26.18 -8.29 5.71
CA VAL A 170 24.92 -8.01 5.03
C VAL A 170 25.15 -6.86 4.06
N GLN A 171 25.41 -7.15 2.78
CA GLN A 171 25.17 -6.24 1.65
C GLN A 171 25.29 -6.86 0.24
N ALA A 172 25.52 -8.17 0.08
CA ALA A 172 25.81 -8.77 -1.25
C ALA A 172 24.60 -9.37 -2.01
N ALA A 173 23.40 -9.42 -1.44
CA ALA A 173 22.28 -10.18 -2.01
C ALA A 173 21.63 -9.51 -3.25
N ALA A 174 21.69 -8.18 -3.38
CA ALA A 174 21.01 -7.46 -4.47
C ALA A 174 21.70 -7.66 -5.84
N ALA A 175 23.05 -7.72 -5.85
CA ALA A 175 23.84 -7.85 -7.07
C ALA A 175 23.83 -9.28 -7.65
N ALA A 176 23.82 -10.30 -6.78
CA ALA A 176 23.75 -11.71 -7.20
C ALA A 176 22.40 -12.05 -7.86
N VAL A 177 21.30 -11.43 -7.41
CA VAL A 177 19.97 -11.60 -8.02
C VAL A 177 19.92 -11.00 -9.43
N MET A 178 20.55 -9.86 -9.68
CA MET A 178 20.54 -9.21 -10.99
C MET A 178 21.31 -10.03 -12.03
N LYS A 179 22.43 -10.64 -11.64
CA LYS A 179 23.21 -11.54 -12.50
C LYS A 179 22.43 -12.83 -12.83
N ALA A 180 21.72 -13.38 -11.85
CA ALA A 180 20.84 -14.54 -12.08
C ALA A 180 19.62 -14.18 -12.96
N GLU A 181 19.01 -13.00 -12.79
CA GLU A 181 17.88 -12.54 -13.63
C GLU A 181 18.29 -12.31 -15.10
N LEU A 182 19.51 -11.80 -15.34
CA LEU A 182 20.06 -11.61 -16.69
C LEU A 182 20.47 -12.93 -17.37
N GLU A 183 21.06 -13.87 -16.63
CA GLU A 183 21.38 -15.21 -17.14
C GLU A 183 20.11 -16.03 -17.46
N VAL A 184 19.05 -15.85 -16.68
CA VAL A 184 17.73 -16.44 -16.94
C VAL A 184 17.11 -15.86 -18.22
N ASP A 185 17.25 -14.56 -18.49
CA ASP A 185 16.68 -13.94 -19.70
C ASP A 185 17.38 -14.42 -21.00
N ALA A 186 18.70 -14.65 -20.93
CA ALA A 186 19.47 -15.20 -22.03
C ALA A 186 19.12 -16.68 -22.33
N LYS A 187 18.92 -17.50 -21.28
CA LYS A 187 18.54 -18.92 -21.44
C LYS A 187 17.06 -19.10 -21.81
N TYR A 188 16.16 -18.24 -21.33
CA TYR A 188 14.73 -18.27 -21.63
C TYR A 188 14.43 -18.03 -23.12
N ARG A 189 15.28 -17.27 -23.83
CA ARG A 189 15.17 -17.15 -25.30
C ARG A 189 15.43 -18.46 -26.06
N SER A 190 16.05 -19.46 -25.43
CA SER A 190 16.49 -20.70 -26.11
C SER A 190 15.55 -21.91 -25.92
N VAL A 191 14.59 -21.86 -24.99
CA VAL A 191 13.75 -23.03 -24.66
C VAL A 191 12.37 -22.93 -25.30
N LYS A 192 12.22 -23.65 -26.42
CA LYS A 192 10.99 -24.20 -27.02
C LYS A 192 9.77 -23.28 -27.14
N ARG A 193 9.56 -22.78 -28.36
CA ARG A 193 8.25 -22.41 -28.91
C ARG A 193 7.31 -23.63 -28.86
N HIS A 194 6.49 -23.74 -27.82
CA HIS A 194 5.21 -24.45 -27.93
C HIS A 194 4.11 -23.43 -28.25
N LYS A 195 3.48 -23.64 -29.41
CA LYS A 195 2.37 -22.84 -29.95
C LYS A 195 1.16 -22.92 -29.00
N LEU A 196 1.02 -21.93 -28.14
CA LEU A 196 -0.28 -21.36 -27.79
C LEU A 196 -0.36 -20.02 -28.52
N ASP A 197 -1.49 -19.73 -29.16
CA ASP A 197 -1.69 -18.64 -30.12
C ASP A 197 -1.15 -17.29 -29.64
N ASN A 198 0.10 -17.02 -29.99
CA ASN A 198 0.82 -15.83 -29.60
C ASN A 198 0.48 -14.74 -30.62
N LYS A 199 -0.72 -14.15 -30.50
CA LYS A 199 -0.88 -12.77 -30.95
C LYS A 199 0.06 -11.96 -30.06
N GLY A 200 1.28 -11.73 -30.57
CA GLY A 200 2.27 -10.91 -29.89
C GLY A 200 1.66 -9.58 -29.46
N LEU A 201 2.21 -9.00 -28.40
CA LEU A 201 1.77 -7.70 -27.90
C LEU A 201 1.61 -6.71 -29.05
N PRO A 202 0.53 -5.91 -29.07
CA PRO A 202 0.36 -4.87 -30.09
C PRO A 202 1.62 -4.00 -30.17
N GLN A 203 2.00 -3.57 -31.38
CA GLN A 203 3.28 -2.90 -31.62
C GLN A 203 3.52 -1.71 -30.69
N GLY A 204 2.48 -0.91 -30.41
CA GLY A 204 2.56 0.20 -29.46
C GLY A 204 2.84 -0.23 -28.03
N VAL A 205 2.25 -1.34 -27.57
CA VAL A 205 2.46 -1.89 -26.22
C VAL A 205 3.86 -2.51 -26.10
N GLU A 206 4.34 -3.17 -27.16
CA GLU A 206 5.69 -3.72 -27.21
C GLU A 206 6.76 -2.60 -27.12
N LEU A 207 6.53 -1.45 -27.76
CA LEU A 207 7.41 -0.29 -27.64
C LEU A 207 7.41 0.29 -26.22
N LEU A 208 6.25 0.39 -25.57
CA LEU A 208 6.16 0.85 -24.18
C LEU A 208 6.92 -0.10 -23.25
N LYS A 209 6.74 -1.42 -23.41
CA LYS A 209 7.46 -2.43 -22.64
C LYS A 209 8.97 -2.29 -22.83
N LYS A 210 9.46 -2.12 -24.07
CA LYS A 210 10.90 -1.93 -24.34
C LYS A 210 11.45 -0.66 -23.68
N LYS A 211 10.72 0.45 -23.76
CA LYS A 211 11.10 1.70 -23.06
C LYS A 211 11.13 1.52 -21.55
N ALA A 212 10.10 0.85 -20.99
CA ALA A 212 10.03 0.55 -19.56
C ALA A 212 11.20 -0.32 -19.08
N ASN A 213 11.56 -1.35 -19.85
CA ASN A 213 12.74 -2.18 -19.56
C ASN A 213 14.02 -1.34 -19.56
N SER A 214 14.19 -0.41 -20.51
CA SER A 214 15.36 0.47 -20.55
C SER A 214 15.45 1.38 -19.32
N TYR A 215 14.32 1.92 -18.84
CA TYR A 215 14.32 2.69 -17.59
C TYR A 215 14.57 1.81 -16.35
N PHE A 216 14.06 0.58 -16.35
CA PHE A 216 14.32 -0.38 -15.29
C PHE A 216 15.82 -0.74 -15.20
N GLU A 217 16.47 -0.94 -16.34
CA GLU A 217 17.92 -1.19 -16.42
C GLU A 217 18.76 0.00 -15.94
N LYS A 218 18.25 1.22 -16.12
CA LYS A 218 18.84 2.47 -15.60
C LYS A 218 18.47 2.76 -14.15
N GLU A 219 17.81 1.83 -13.46
CA GLU A 219 17.34 1.96 -12.07
C GLU A 219 16.33 3.09 -11.82
N HIS A 220 15.74 3.66 -12.88
CA HIS A 220 14.66 4.64 -12.80
C HIS A 220 13.30 3.93 -12.66
N TYR A 221 13.07 3.31 -11.50
CA TYR A 221 11.93 2.44 -11.28
C TYR A 221 10.56 3.16 -11.37
N SER A 222 10.44 4.41 -10.92
CA SER A 222 9.19 5.18 -11.01
C SER A 222 8.76 5.40 -12.46
N LYS A 223 9.69 5.82 -13.33
CA LYS A 223 9.44 5.99 -14.77
C LYS A 223 9.15 4.65 -15.46
N ALA A 224 9.81 3.58 -15.03
CA ALA A 224 9.52 2.23 -15.54
C ALA A 224 8.08 1.81 -15.19
N ILE A 225 7.65 1.99 -13.94
CA ILE A 225 6.29 1.69 -13.47
C ILE A 225 5.26 2.54 -14.24
N TYR A 226 5.54 3.82 -14.43
CA TYR A 226 4.68 4.72 -15.21
C TYR A 226 4.38 4.17 -16.61
N LEU A 227 5.42 3.70 -17.31
CA LEU A 227 5.29 3.09 -18.64
C LEU A 227 4.62 1.71 -18.60
N TYR A 228 4.89 0.90 -17.58
CA TYR A 228 4.19 -0.38 -17.41
C TYR A 228 2.70 -0.19 -17.14
N ASN A 229 2.32 0.80 -16.32
CA ASN A 229 0.93 1.14 -16.07
C ASN A 229 0.19 1.47 -17.36
N GLN A 230 0.81 2.30 -18.21
CA GLN A 230 0.27 2.58 -19.54
C GLN A 230 0.19 1.34 -20.44
N ALA A 231 1.16 0.45 -20.36
CA ALA A 231 1.17 -0.79 -21.15
C ALA A 231 0.06 -1.75 -20.71
N VAL A 232 -0.12 -1.93 -19.40
CA VAL A 232 -1.15 -2.78 -18.79
C VAL A 232 -2.55 -2.21 -19.06
N ALA A 233 -2.74 -0.89 -18.97
CA ALA A 233 -4.03 -0.26 -19.28
C ALA A 233 -4.44 -0.47 -20.75
N ARG A 234 -3.47 -0.53 -21.68
CA ARG A 234 -3.74 -0.84 -23.10
C ARG A 234 -3.89 -2.34 -23.38
N SER A 235 -3.30 -3.20 -22.56
CA SER A 235 -3.30 -4.66 -22.73
C SER A 235 -3.30 -5.37 -21.39
N SER A 236 -4.49 -5.53 -20.81
CA SER A 236 -4.69 -6.21 -19.53
C SER A 236 -4.53 -7.73 -19.58
N ASN A 237 -4.41 -8.32 -20.78
CA ASN A 237 -4.29 -9.78 -20.96
C ASN A 237 -2.85 -10.26 -21.16
N SER A 238 -1.85 -9.59 -20.56
CA SER A 238 -0.44 -9.98 -20.70
C SER A 238 0.24 -10.30 -19.38
N SER A 239 0.52 -11.58 -19.14
CA SER A 239 1.27 -12.05 -17.96
C SER A 239 2.67 -11.41 -17.86
N VAL A 240 3.36 -11.20 -18.98
CA VAL A 240 4.70 -10.61 -19.01
C VAL A 240 4.71 -9.17 -18.50
N LEU A 241 3.71 -8.36 -18.82
CA LEU A 241 3.64 -6.96 -18.36
C LEU A 241 3.47 -6.90 -16.85
N PHE A 242 2.57 -7.70 -16.29
CA PHE A 242 2.39 -7.81 -14.83
C PHE A 242 3.67 -8.32 -14.15
N GLY A 243 4.29 -9.37 -14.69
CA GLY A 243 5.55 -9.90 -14.14
C GLY A 243 6.68 -8.85 -14.11
N ASN A 244 6.82 -8.04 -15.17
CA ASN A 244 7.82 -6.98 -15.23
C ASN A 244 7.49 -5.81 -14.30
N ARG A 245 6.22 -5.40 -14.22
CA ARG A 245 5.77 -4.35 -13.30
C ARG A 245 5.97 -4.77 -11.84
N ALA A 246 5.69 -6.03 -11.50
CA ALA A 246 5.99 -6.59 -10.18
C ALA A 246 7.49 -6.46 -9.81
N ALA A 247 8.38 -6.75 -10.76
CA ALA A 247 9.82 -6.56 -10.55
C ALA A 247 10.17 -5.09 -10.25
N ALA A 248 9.56 -4.15 -10.96
CA ALA A 248 9.77 -2.72 -10.73
C ALA A 248 9.28 -2.27 -9.34
N TYR A 249 8.12 -2.76 -8.89
CA TYR A 249 7.62 -2.51 -7.53
C TYR A 249 8.56 -3.08 -6.44
N MET A 250 9.04 -4.32 -6.60
CA MET A 250 9.98 -4.94 -5.65
C MET A 250 11.31 -4.17 -5.52
N LYS A 251 11.71 -3.45 -6.57
CA LYS A 251 12.93 -2.63 -6.57
C LYS A 251 12.69 -1.23 -6.02
N ARG A 252 11.55 -0.59 -6.34
CA ARG A 252 11.20 0.76 -5.85
C ARG A 252 10.94 0.78 -4.34
N LYS A 253 10.30 -0.26 -3.79
CA LYS A 253 10.08 -0.47 -2.35
C LYS A 253 9.39 0.71 -1.63
N TRP A 254 8.46 1.39 -2.30
CA TRP A 254 7.57 2.30 -1.58
C TRP A 254 6.58 1.52 -0.71
N ASP A 255 5.91 2.23 0.20
CA ASP A 255 4.92 1.61 1.06
C ASP A 255 3.80 0.95 0.24
N GLY A 256 3.54 -0.32 0.54
CA GLY A 256 2.58 -1.15 -0.19
C GLY A 256 3.04 -1.63 -1.57
N ASP A 257 4.25 -1.31 -2.05
CA ASP A 257 4.76 -1.81 -3.35
C ASP A 257 4.93 -3.31 -3.36
N LEU A 258 5.40 -3.92 -2.26
CA LEU A 258 5.54 -5.38 -2.16
C LEU A 258 4.20 -6.10 -2.33
N TYR A 259 3.12 -5.54 -1.79
CA TYR A 259 1.79 -6.09 -1.97
C TYR A 259 1.25 -5.86 -3.39
N ALA A 260 1.54 -4.71 -4.00
CA ALA A 260 1.22 -4.48 -5.40
C ALA A 260 1.97 -5.47 -6.32
N ALA A 261 3.24 -5.75 -6.03
CA ALA A 261 4.03 -6.76 -6.73
C ALA A 261 3.45 -8.16 -6.55
N LEU A 262 3.00 -8.52 -5.34
CA LEU A 262 2.33 -9.79 -5.06
C LEU A 262 1.05 -9.93 -5.90
N ARG A 263 0.20 -8.89 -5.94
CA ARG A 263 -1.02 -8.86 -6.76
C ARG A 263 -0.74 -8.96 -8.25
N ASP A 264 0.31 -8.31 -8.73
CA ASP A 264 0.74 -8.42 -10.13
C ASP A 264 1.26 -9.83 -10.44
N CYS A 265 2.02 -10.45 -9.52
CA CYS A 265 2.45 -11.84 -9.70
C CYS A 265 1.24 -12.78 -9.74
N HIS A 266 0.26 -12.60 -8.86
CA HIS A 266 -0.97 -13.39 -8.87
C HIS A 266 -1.73 -13.24 -10.19
N SER A 267 -1.94 -12.00 -10.65
CA SER A 267 -2.58 -11.70 -11.94
C SER A 267 -1.80 -12.32 -13.11
N ALA A 268 -0.47 -12.26 -13.09
CA ALA A 268 0.39 -12.88 -14.10
C ALA A 268 0.23 -14.41 -14.15
N LEU A 269 0.04 -15.05 -13.00
CA LEU A 269 -0.14 -16.50 -12.89
C LEU A 269 -1.53 -16.97 -13.27
N GLN A 270 -2.57 -16.15 -13.05
CA GLN A 270 -3.92 -16.40 -13.56
C GLN A 270 -3.94 -16.42 -15.09
N LEU A 271 -3.15 -15.55 -15.73
CA LEU A 271 -3.04 -15.47 -17.19
C LEU A 271 -2.11 -16.53 -17.79
N ASP A 272 -0.95 -16.76 -17.16
CA ASP A 272 0.00 -17.81 -17.55
C ASP A 272 0.48 -18.56 -16.31
N PRO A 273 -0.14 -19.73 -16.01
CA PRO A 273 0.26 -20.55 -14.88
C PRO A 273 1.71 -21.04 -14.95
N ASN A 274 2.34 -21.04 -16.13
CA ASN A 274 3.72 -21.51 -16.35
C ASN A 274 4.75 -20.36 -16.33
N HIS A 275 4.33 -19.16 -15.95
CA HIS A 275 5.21 -18.00 -15.89
C HIS A 275 6.25 -18.12 -14.76
N LEU A 276 7.45 -18.57 -15.10
CA LEU A 276 8.53 -18.90 -14.16
C LEU A 276 8.91 -17.74 -13.22
N LYS A 277 9.09 -16.52 -13.76
CA LYS A 277 9.54 -15.37 -12.96
C LYS A 277 8.50 -14.92 -11.92
N ALA A 278 7.22 -15.09 -12.20
CA ALA A 278 6.11 -14.65 -11.37
C ALA A 278 5.91 -15.60 -10.19
N HIS A 279 6.04 -16.92 -10.40
CA HIS A 279 6.08 -17.88 -9.30
C HIS A 279 7.20 -17.58 -8.31
N PHE A 280 8.42 -17.37 -8.81
CA PHE A 280 9.56 -17.08 -7.94
C PHE A 280 9.42 -15.73 -7.22
N ARG A 281 8.97 -14.68 -7.93
CA ARG A 281 8.71 -13.36 -7.34
C ARG A 281 7.58 -13.39 -6.32
N LEU A 282 6.55 -14.20 -6.53
CA LEU A 282 5.45 -14.40 -5.59
C LEU A 282 5.97 -14.97 -4.25
N ALA A 283 6.73 -16.07 -4.29
CA ALA A 283 7.33 -16.66 -3.09
C ALA A 283 8.21 -15.64 -2.34
N ARG A 284 8.98 -14.85 -3.09
CA ARG A 284 9.81 -13.79 -2.52
C ARG A 284 8.99 -12.65 -1.91
N CYS A 285 7.91 -12.20 -2.56
CA CYS A 285 7.04 -11.16 -2.00
C CYS A 285 6.37 -11.63 -0.70
N LEU A 286 5.90 -12.88 -0.65
CA LEU A 286 5.33 -13.48 0.56
C LEU A 286 6.33 -13.51 1.72
N TYR A 287 7.58 -13.89 1.43
CA TYR A 287 8.66 -13.85 2.41
C TYR A 287 8.94 -12.42 2.90
N GLU A 288 9.09 -11.44 1.99
CA GLU A 288 9.34 -10.04 2.35
C GLU A 288 8.16 -9.40 3.11
N LEU A 289 6.93 -9.87 2.91
CA LEU A 289 5.74 -9.47 3.66
C LEU A 289 5.59 -10.18 5.04
N SER A 290 6.58 -10.97 5.44
CA SER A 290 6.59 -11.74 6.69
C SER A 290 5.51 -12.83 6.78
N TRP A 291 5.16 -13.46 5.65
CA TRP A 291 4.25 -14.61 5.57
C TRP A 291 5.05 -15.88 5.21
N PRO A 292 5.84 -16.42 6.15
CA PRO A 292 6.86 -17.41 5.82
C PRO A 292 6.31 -18.80 5.50
N GLN A 293 5.16 -19.17 6.06
CA GLN A 293 4.54 -20.48 5.78
C GLN A 293 4.02 -20.51 4.34
N GLU A 294 3.27 -19.48 3.94
CA GLU A 294 2.73 -19.30 2.60
C GLU A 294 3.87 -19.16 1.57
N ALA A 295 4.94 -18.45 1.92
CA ALA A 295 6.14 -18.37 1.10
C ALA A 295 6.80 -19.73 0.89
N TYR A 296 6.90 -20.55 1.94
CA TYR A 296 7.47 -21.89 1.88
C TYR A 296 6.68 -22.80 0.95
N ASP A 297 5.37 -22.84 1.12
CA ASP A 297 4.48 -23.68 0.33
C ASP A 297 4.49 -23.27 -1.15
N CYS A 298 4.48 -21.96 -1.43
CA CYS A 298 4.65 -21.41 -2.79
C CYS A 298 6.01 -21.82 -3.39
N LEU A 299 7.10 -21.76 -2.60
CA LEU A 299 8.43 -22.13 -3.06
C LEU A 299 8.57 -23.64 -3.33
N GLN A 300 7.98 -24.51 -2.49
CA GLN A 300 7.99 -25.96 -2.76
C GLN A 300 7.25 -26.29 -4.06
N GLN A 301 6.15 -25.62 -4.33
CA GLN A 301 5.43 -25.79 -5.59
C GLN A 301 6.24 -25.30 -6.79
N PHE A 302 6.93 -24.16 -6.66
CA PHE A 302 7.87 -23.69 -7.67
C PHE A 302 8.94 -24.76 -7.96
N LYS A 303 9.53 -25.36 -6.92
CA LYS A 303 10.53 -26.43 -7.06
C LYS A 303 9.97 -27.68 -7.75
N ASN A 304 8.74 -28.08 -7.39
CA ASN A 304 8.06 -29.22 -8.01
C ASN A 304 7.76 -28.98 -9.48
N LYS A 305 7.35 -27.75 -9.83
CA LYS A 305 6.97 -27.37 -11.20
C LYS A 305 8.17 -27.10 -12.10
N PHE A 306 9.25 -26.56 -11.55
CA PHE A 306 10.46 -26.18 -12.27
C PHE A 306 11.71 -26.80 -11.63
N PRO A 307 11.88 -28.14 -11.72
CA PRO A 307 12.97 -28.86 -11.03
C PRO A 307 14.37 -28.42 -11.50
N ASP A 308 14.51 -27.97 -12.74
CA ASP A 308 15.78 -27.44 -13.28
C ASP A 308 16.24 -26.19 -12.54
N TYR A 309 15.31 -25.38 -12.03
CA TYR A 309 15.57 -24.12 -11.34
C TYR A 309 15.57 -24.25 -9.82
N ALA A 310 15.07 -25.39 -9.29
CA ALA A 310 15.06 -25.68 -7.87
C ALA A 310 16.46 -25.69 -7.24
N LYS A 311 17.49 -26.05 -8.04
CA LYS A 311 18.91 -26.09 -7.66
C LYS A 311 19.65 -24.77 -7.90
N SER A 312 18.95 -23.71 -8.30
CA SER A 312 19.58 -22.40 -8.47
C SER A 312 19.97 -21.81 -7.12
N ASN A 313 21.13 -21.15 -7.05
CA ASN A 313 21.60 -20.49 -5.82
C ASN A 313 20.55 -19.54 -5.22
N ALA A 314 19.77 -18.85 -6.07
CA ALA A 314 18.71 -17.95 -5.63
C ALA A 314 17.54 -18.69 -4.96
N CYS A 315 17.15 -19.85 -5.49
CA CYS A 315 16.09 -20.67 -4.92
C CYS A 315 16.52 -21.33 -3.60
N GLU A 316 17.77 -21.78 -3.52
CA GLU A 316 18.33 -22.38 -2.30
C GLU A 316 18.51 -21.34 -1.18
N ALA A 317 18.98 -20.13 -1.52
CA ALA A 317 19.08 -19.03 -0.58
C ALA A 317 17.71 -18.66 0.00
N LEU A 318 16.70 -18.46 -0.87
CA LEU A 318 15.35 -18.14 -0.43
C LEU A 318 14.73 -19.26 0.42
N ASP A 319 14.95 -20.53 0.07
CA ASP A 319 14.48 -21.67 0.87
C ASP A 319 15.10 -21.70 2.26
N LYS A 320 16.40 -21.40 2.37
CA LYS A 320 17.12 -21.31 3.65
C LYS A 320 16.58 -20.16 4.49
N ASP A 321 16.39 -18.99 3.89
CA ASP A 321 15.92 -17.77 4.56
C ASP A 321 14.48 -17.95 5.07
N ILE A 322 13.61 -18.58 4.28
CA ILE A 322 12.24 -18.91 4.69
C ILE A 322 12.24 -19.91 5.86
N LYS A 323 13.02 -20.99 5.76
CA LYS A 323 13.13 -21.98 6.86
C LYS A 323 13.64 -21.36 8.14
N ALA A 324 14.62 -20.46 8.05
CA ALA A 324 15.13 -19.71 9.19
C ALA A 324 14.03 -18.84 9.83
N ALA A 325 13.23 -18.14 9.02
CA ALA A 325 12.10 -17.33 9.51
C ALA A 325 10.98 -18.17 10.16
N ILE A 326 10.70 -19.37 9.62
CA ILE A 326 9.74 -20.31 10.24
C ILE A 326 10.26 -20.76 11.61
N SER A 327 11.55 -21.11 11.71
CA SER A 327 12.13 -21.52 13.00
C SER A 327 12.13 -20.40 14.04
N SER A 328 12.42 -19.15 13.67
CA SER A 328 12.38 -18.04 14.61
C SER A 328 10.96 -17.73 15.11
N ASN A 329 9.95 -17.91 14.25
CA ASN A 329 8.55 -17.72 14.64
C ASN A 329 8.01 -18.85 15.54
N ALA A 330 8.64 -20.02 15.54
CA ALA A 330 8.31 -21.10 16.46
C ALA A 330 8.78 -20.80 17.89
N ASP A 331 9.95 -20.18 18.04
CA ASP A 331 10.50 -19.76 19.33
C ASP A 331 9.69 -18.61 19.97
N ASP A 332 9.03 -17.78 19.16
CA ASP A 332 8.15 -16.68 19.61
C ASP A 332 6.82 -17.15 20.23
N LYS A 333 6.47 -18.45 20.10
CA LYS A 333 5.23 -19.03 20.65
C LYS A 333 5.37 -19.52 22.10
N ASP A 334 6.58 -19.50 22.67
CA ASP A 334 6.85 -20.02 24.01
C ASP A 334 7.28 -18.89 24.98
N PRO A 335 6.33 -18.15 25.58
CA PRO A 335 6.64 -17.04 26.49
C PRO A 335 7.35 -17.50 27.78
N ASP A 336 7.33 -18.79 28.08
CA ASP A 336 7.87 -19.38 29.32
C ASP A 336 9.38 -19.68 29.25
N ASN A 337 10.02 -19.58 28.07
CA ASN A 337 11.46 -19.80 27.90
C ASN A 337 12.31 -18.50 27.95
N ALA A 338 11.72 -17.36 28.31
CA ALA A 338 12.45 -16.10 28.44
C ALA A 338 13.22 -16.04 29.78
N VAL A 339 14.55 -16.25 29.71
CA VAL A 339 15.48 -16.22 30.86
C VAL A 339 15.57 -14.83 31.56
N ASP A 340 15.06 -13.77 30.94
CA ASP A 340 15.09 -12.39 31.47
C ASP A 340 13.66 -11.79 31.55
N PRO A 341 13.16 -11.44 32.75
CA PRO A 341 11.87 -10.78 32.95
C PRO A 341 11.70 -9.45 32.18
N GLN A 342 12.79 -8.71 31.96
CA GLN A 342 12.76 -7.43 31.24
C GLN A 342 12.64 -7.65 29.71
N ALA A 343 13.30 -8.70 29.20
CA ALA A 343 13.16 -9.15 27.82
C ALA A 343 11.76 -9.74 27.55
N ALA A 344 11.19 -10.47 28.50
CA ALA A 344 9.81 -10.98 28.41
C ALA A 344 8.77 -9.85 28.31
N MET A 345 9.01 -8.72 29.00
CA MET A 345 8.15 -7.54 28.95
C MET A 345 8.24 -6.78 27.61
N ARG A 346 9.44 -6.73 26.98
CA ARG A 346 9.63 -6.20 25.62
C ARG A 346 9.08 -7.12 24.53
N LYS A 347 9.01 -8.44 24.79
CA LYS A 347 8.64 -9.49 23.83
C LYS A 347 7.17 -9.93 23.86
N LYS A 348 6.31 -9.36 24.72
CA LYS A 348 4.86 -9.64 24.67
C LYS A 348 4.23 -9.06 23.38
N SER A 349 4.28 -9.85 22.32
CA SER A 349 3.40 -9.73 21.16
C SER A 349 1.99 -10.08 21.62
N PHE A 350 1.15 -9.07 21.83
CA PHE A 350 -0.27 -9.33 22.09
C PHE A 350 -0.89 -9.95 20.82
N PRO A 351 -1.61 -11.08 20.94
CA PRO A 351 -2.31 -11.66 19.81
C PRO A 351 -3.35 -10.66 19.27
N ILE A 352 -3.53 -10.68 17.95
CA ILE A 352 -4.57 -9.87 17.28
C ILE A 352 -5.92 -10.26 17.88
N SER A 353 -6.77 -9.27 18.19
CA SER A 353 -8.09 -9.55 18.75
C SER A 353 -8.91 -10.37 17.76
N GLU A 354 -9.76 -11.29 18.26
CA GLU A 354 -10.66 -12.07 17.41
C GLU A 354 -11.56 -11.15 16.55
N GLN A 355 -11.95 -9.99 17.10
CA GLN A 355 -12.69 -8.97 16.38
C GLN A 355 -11.95 -8.41 15.16
N GLU A 356 -10.65 -8.12 15.30
CA GLU A 356 -9.81 -7.61 14.20
C GLU A 356 -9.60 -8.70 13.12
N LYS A 357 -9.45 -9.97 13.52
CA LYS A 357 -9.39 -11.10 12.57
C LYS A 357 -10.68 -11.18 11.74
N LEU A 358 -11.83 -11.17 12.41
CA LEU A 358 -13.15 -11.22 11.78
C LEU A 358 -13.37 -10.03 10.82
N TRP A 359 -13.03 -8.81 11.24
CA TRP A 359 -13.13 -7.64 10.37
C TRP A 359 -12.25 -7.77 9.13
N ARG A 360 -11.02 -8.26 9.26
CA ARG A 360 -10.14 -8.47 8.09
C ARG A 360 -10.57 -9.61 7.19
N GLU A 361 -11.25 -10.63 7.70
CA GLU A 361 -11.88 -11.69 6.89
C GLU A 361 -13.09 -11.15 6.12
N ALA A 362 -13.90 -10.31 6.78
CA ALA A 362 -15.06 -9.71 6.18
C ALA A 362 -14.73 -8.56 5.21
N ALA A 363 -13.59 -7.89 5.38
CA ALA A 363 -13.28 -6.69 4.62
C ALA A 363 -12.89 -6.92 3.14
N PHE A 364 -13.16 -5.92 2.32
CA PHE A 364 -12.78 -5.84 0.92
C PHE A 364 -11.53 -4.99 0.73
N ASP A 365 -10.71 -5.38 -0.23
CA ASP A 365 -9.48 -4.72 -0.63
C ASP A 365 -9.74 -3.65 -1.69
N HIS A 366 -8.78 -2.74 -1.81
CA HIS A 366 -8.78 -1.67 -2.80
C HIS A 366 -8.60 -2.21 -4.22
N GLU A 367 -9.22 -1.56 -5.20
CA GLU A 367 -8.97 -1.79 -6.61
C GLU A 367 -7.63 -1.17 -7.01
N SER A 368 -7.48 0.13 -6.72
CA SER A 368 -6.36 0.97 -7.15
C SER A 368 -5.83 1.84 -6.01
N ARG A 369 -4.55 2.22 -6.11
CA ARG A 369 -3.85 3.07 -5.14
C ARG A 369 -3.15 4.21 -5.86
N PHE A 370 -3.29 5.42 -5.36
CA PHE A 370 -2.62 6.62 -5.87
C PHE A 370 -1.54 7.03 -4.90
N CYS A 371 -0.29 7.05 -5.39
CA CYS A 371 0.89 7.32 -4.57
C CYS A 371 1.50 8.67 -4.93
N GLY A 372 2.10 9.33 -3.94
CA GLY A 372 2.99 10.47 -4.14
C GLY A 372 2.65 11.71 -3.31
N HIS A 373 1.39 11.87 -2.87
CA HIS A 373 1.05 12.93 -1.92
C HIS A 373 1.48 12.54 -0.50
N CYS A 374 1.51 13.53 0.40
CA CYS A 374 1.74 13.32 1.82
C CYS A 374 0.54 13.77 2.65
N ASN A 375 0.12 12.92 3.60
CA ASN A 375 -0.97 13.18 4.53
C ASN A 375 -0.58 12.68 5.93
N THR A 376 0.27 13.40 6.64
CA THR A 376 0.77 13.00 7.97
C THR A 376 0.58 14.05 9.04
N THR A 377 0.46 15.32 8.66
CA THR A 377 0.43 16.45 9.59
C THR A 377 -1.00 16.82 9.98
N THR A 378 -1.91 16.84 9.02
CA THR A 378 -3.32 17.18 9.23
C THR A 378 -4.21 15.94 9.23
N ASP A 379 -5.32 15.98 9.94
CA ASP A 379 -6.34 14.93 9.93
C ASP A 379 -7.44 15.16 8.89
N ILE A 380 -7.30 16.22 8.10
CA ILE A 380 -8.14 16.57 6.97
C ILE A 380 -7.29 16.64 5.70
N LYS A 381 -7.65 15.82 4.70
CA LYS A 381 -7.02 15.88 3.38
C LYS A 381 -7.97 15.39 2.30
N GLU A 382 -8.53 16.32 1.55
CA GLU A 382 -9.50 15.99 0.52
C GLU A 382 -8.84 15.33 -0.68
N ALA A 383 -9.54 14.35 -1.24
CA ALA A 383 -9.23 13.71 -2.50
C ALA A 383 -10.54 13.61 -3.29
N ASN A 384 -10.55 14.04 -4.55
CA ASN A 384 -11.77 14.14 -5.35
C ASN A 384 -11.58 13.64 -6.79
N TYR A 385 -12.69 13.23 -7.40
CA TYR A 385 -12.76 12.93 -8.83
C TYR A 385 -12.70 14.24 -9.63
N PHE A 386 -11.97 14.24 -10.75
CA PHE A 386 -11.81 15.39 -11.62
C PHE A 386 -11.91 15.01 -13.10
N GLY A 387 -12.29 16.00 -13.92
CA GLY A 387 -12.65 15.80 -15.32
C GLY A 387 -14.13 15.41 -15.49
N SER A 388 -14.63 15.51 -16.73
CA SER A 388 -16.05 15.32 -17.05
C SER A 388 -16.58 13.92 -16.70
N ASN A 389 -15.70 12.91 -16.67
CA ASN A 389 -16.07 11.51 -16.44
C ASN A 389 -15.36 10.94 -15.19
N GLY A 390 -14.78 11.78 -14.34
CA GLY A 390 -13.96 11.34 -13.20
C GLY A 390 -12.72 10.55 -13.62
N GLN A 391 -12.16 10.86 -14.80
CA GLN A 391 -10.99 10.17 -15.34
C GLN A 391 -9.67 10.55 -14.62
N TYR A 392 -9.70 11.63 -13.83
CA TYR A 392 -8.59 12.06 -12.99
C TYR A 392 -8.97 12.02 -11.51
N ILE A 393 -7.98 11.84 -10.65
CA ILE A 393 -8.09 12.02 -9.21
C ILE A 393 -7.21 13.21 -8.82
N VAL A 394 -7.71 14.08 -7.96
CA VAL A 394 -6.96 15.21 -7.40
C VAL A 394 -6.89 15.07 -5.88
N ALA A 395 -5.75 15.40 -5.27
CA ALA A 395 -5.63 15.46 -3.81
C ALA A 395 -4.54 16.41 -3.35
N GLY A 396 -4.72 16.96 -2.16
CA GLY A 396 -3.78 17.89 -1.52
C GLY A 396 -2.66 17.15 -0.84
N SER A 397 -1.60 17.89 -0.51
CA SER A 397 -0.41 17.33 0.13
C SER A 397 0.16 18.30 1.17
N ASP A 398 0.86 17.71 2.15
CA ASP A 398 1.56 18.43 3.23
C ASP A 398 2.83 19.17 2.77
N ASP A 399 3.26 19.00 1.53
CA ASP A 399 4.34 19.78 0.90
C ASP A 399 3.84 21.09 0.24
N GLY A 400 2.55 21.40 0.42
CA GLY A 400 1.87 22.56 -0.16
C GLY A 400 1.54 22.39 -1.64
N SER A 401 1.80 21.21 -2.20
CA SER A 401 1.39 20.87 -3.56
C SER A 401 0.04 20.18 -3.56
N PHE A 402 -0.53 20.04 -4.75
CA PHE A 402 -1.56 19.04 -5.00
C PHE A 402 -1.21 18.22 -6.23
N PHE A 403 -1.67 16.98 -6.20
CA PHE A 403 -1.33 15.97 -7.18
C PHE A 403 -2.57 15.67 -8.03
N ILE A 404 -2.32 15.43 -9.31
CA ILE A 404 -3.32 15.00 -10.29
C ILE A 404 -2.86 13.66 -10.84
N TRP A 405 -3.67 12.62 -10.67
CA TRP A 405 -3.42 11.30 -11.24
C TRP A 405 -4.44 10.96 -12.31
N GLU A 406 -4.03 10.17 -13.30
CA GLU A 406 -4.97 9.47 -14.19
C GLU A 406 -5.54 8.26 -13.45
N LYS A 407 -6.88 8.16 -13.36
CA LYS A 407 -7.57 7.13 -12.56
C LYS A 407 -7.19 5.71 -12.99
N ASN A 408 -7.19 5.45 -14.31
CA ASN A 408 -7.02 4.11 -14.87
C ASN A 408 -5.60 3.57 -14.76
N THR A 409 -4.59 4.44 -14.90
CA THR A 409 -3.17 4.03 -14.86
C THR A 409 -2.54 4.26 -13.51
N THR A 410 -3.19 5.00 -12.61
CA THR A 410 -2.67 5.51 -11.33
C THR A 410 -1.40 6.37 -11.45
N ASN A 411 -1.08 6.80 -12.67
CA ASN A 411 0.09 7.62 -12.94
C ASN A 411 -0.15 9.09 -12.54
N ILE A 412 0.87 9.71 -11.96
CA ILE A 412 0.90 11.16 -11.76
C ILE A 412 0.95 11.81 -13.15
N VAL A 413 -0.01 12.69 -13.42
CA VAL A 413 -0.10 13.48 -14.64
C VAL A 413 0.53 14.85 -14.43
N ARG A 414 0.27 15.46 -13.26
CA ARG A 414 0.80 16.78 -12.91
C ARG A 414 0.87 16.96 -11.40
N VAL A 415 1.83 17.76 -10.96
CA VAL A 415 1.93 18.26 -9.58
C VAL A 415 1.99 19.78 -9.65
N LEU A 416 1.14 20.45 -8.88
CA LEU A 416 0.99 21.89 -8.88
C LEU A 416 1.19 22.44 -7.47
N LYS A 417 1.98 23.52 -7.33
CA LYS A 417 2.20 24.22 -6.07
C LYS A 417 0.98 25.07 -5.73
N GLY A 418 0.15 24.53 -4.84
CA GLY A 418 -1.07 25.17 -4.36
C GLY A 418 -0.76 26.27 -3.37
N ASP A 419 -0.24 25.86 -2.22
CA ASP A 419 0.05 26.69 -1.06
C ASP A 419 1.54 26.60 -0.71
N ASP A 420 2.04 27.55 0.08
CA ASP A 420 3.43 27.51 0.52
C ASP A 420 3.64 26.41 1.56
N SER A 421 2.64 26.22 2.45
CA SER A 421 2.68 25.24 3.54
C SER A 421 1.99 23.92 3.21
N ILE A 422 0.67 23.81 3.37
CA ILE A 422 -0.09 22.55 3.28
C ILE A 422 -1.37 22.83 2.52
N VAL A 423 -1.72 22.00 1.53
CA VAL A 423 -3.04 22.02 0.89
C VAL A 423 -3.93 20.97 1.55
N ASN A 424 -5.12 21.38 2.01
CA ASN A 424 -6.07 20.49 2.71
C ASN A 424 -7.31 20.19 1.88
N CYS A 425 -7.89 21.19 1.23
CA CYS A 425 -9.17 21.08 0.55
C CYS A 425 -9.00 21.26 -0.97
N LEU A 426 -9.69 20.42 -1.73
CA LEU A 426 -9.69 20.43 -3.19
C LEU A 426 -11.09 20.14 -3.69
N GLN A 427 -11.78 21.18 -4.15
CA GLN A 427 -13.15 21.07 -4.61
C GLN A 427 -13.22 21.39 -6.10
N PRO A 428 -13.43 20.39 -6.97
CA PRO A 428 -13.63 20.62 -8.39
C PRO A 428 -15.00 21.25 -8.65
N HIS A 429 -15.09 22.07 -9.69
CA HIS A 429 -16.38 22.59 -10.12
C HIS A 429 -17.24 21.47 -10.72
N PRO A 430 -18.56 21.41 -10.42
CA PRO A 430 -19.41 20.29 -10.84
C PRO A 430 -19.56 20.10 -12.36
N SER A 431 -19.43 21.17 -13.14
CA SER A 431 -19.65 21.14 -14.61
C SER A 431 -18.57 21.80 -15.48
N HIS A 432 -17.61 22.51 -14.89
CA HIS A 432 -16.61 23.27 -15.62
C HIS A 432 -15.24 22.75 -15.21
N CYS A 433 -14.25 22.85 -16.09
CA CYS A 433 -12.87 22.48 -15.77
C CYS A 433 -12.24 23.57 -14.89
N LEU A 434 -12.69 23.65 -13.64
CA LEU A 434 -12.19 24.56 -12.62
C LEU A 434 -11.96 23.77 -11.33
N LEU A 435 -10.98 24.20 -10.54
CA LEU A 435 -10.67 23.61 -9.24
C LEU A 435 -10.47 24.74 -8.23
N ALA A 436 -10.99 24.59 -7.03
CA ALA A 436 -10.67 25.45 -5.90
C ALA A 436 -9.78 24.68 -4.93
N THR A 437 -8.66 25.27 -4.51
CA THR A 437 -7.80 24.72 -3.46
C THR A 437 -7.70 25.68 -2.29
N SER A 438 -7.60 25.11 -1.09
CA SER A 438 -7.27 25.86 0.12
C SER A 438 -6.51 25.00 1.11
N GLY A 439 -5.78 25.64 2.00
CA GLY A 439 -4.90 24.97 2.93
C GLY A 439 -4.73 25.74 4.23
N ILE A 440 -3.50 25.80 4.72
CA ILE A 440 -3.13 26.59 5.90
C ILE A 440 -2.90 28.06 5.55
N ASP A 441 -2.54 28.35 4.30
CA ASP A 441 -2.40 29.72 3.82
C ASP A 441 -3.76 30.44 3.88
N PRO A 442 -3.79 31.77 4.16
CA PRO A 442 -5.03 32.53 4.30
C PRO A 442 -5.68 32.88 2.95
N VAL A 443 -5.53 32.03 1.94
CA VAL A 443 -6.01 32.26 0.57
C VAL A 443 -6.71 31.03 0.00
N VAL A 444 -7.76 31.28 -0.78
CA VAL A 444 -8.37 30.26 -1.65
C VAL A 444 -7.89 30.53 -3.07
N ARG A 445 -7.36 29.51 -3.73
CA ARG A 445 -6.87 29.61 -5.11
C ARG A 445 -7.84 28.94 -6.06
N LEU A 446 -8.15 29.62 -7.15
CA LEU A 446 -8.97 29.11 -8.25
C LEU A 446 -8.07 28.77 -9.43
N TRP A 447 -8.25 27.58 -9.98
CA TRP A 447 -7.46 27.03 -11.05
C TRP A 447 -8.32 26.87 -12.29
N SER A 448 -7.78 27.30 -13.42
CA SER A 448 -8.37 27.12 -14.73
C SER A 448 -7.30 26.65 -15.72
N PRO A 449 -7.70 25.96 -16.81
CA PRO A 449 -6.76 25.58 -17.87
C PRO A 449 -6.09 26.81 -18.47
N LEU A 450 -4.78 26.71 -18.67
CA LEU A 450 -4.03 27.67 -19.47
C LEU A 450 -4.13 27.31 -20.96
N ALA A 451 -3.84 28.28 -21.82
CA ALA A 451 -3.72 28.02 -23.25
C ALA A 451 -2.56 27.05 -23.51
N GLU A 452 -2.68 26.19 -24.52
CA GLU A 452 -1.60 25.31 -25.00
C GLU A 452 -0.61 26.09 -25.89
N ASP A 453 -0.21 27.29 -25.48
CA ASP A 453 0.70 28.18 -26.21
C ASP A 453 2.19 27.89 -25.91
N GLY A 454 2.45 26.90 -25.04
CA GLY A 454 3.79 26.52 -24.62
C GLY A 454 4.37 27.41 -23.51
N SER A 455 3.59 28.33 -22.94
CA SER A 455 4.01 29.10 -21.76
C SER A 455 4.30 28.18 -20.58
N LYS A 456 5.41 28.43 -19.87
CA LYS A 456 5.75 27.66 -18.67
C LYS A 456 4.79 28.05 -17.54
N ASN A 457 4.17 27.06 -16.92
CA ASN A 457 3.40 27.28 -15.70
C ASN A 457 4.35 27.37 -14.51
N GLU A 458 4.47 28.56 -13.92
CA GLU A 458 5.36 28.82 -12.77
C GLU A 458 5.00 27.99 -11.53
N ARG A 459 3.76 27.51 -11.43
CA ARG A 459 3.29 26.68 -10.31
C ARG A 459 3.41 25.18 -10.59
N GLU A 460 3.77 24.78 -11.79
CA GLU A 460 3.99 23.37 -12.11
C GLU A 460 5.34 22.92 -11.57
N ILE A 461 5.32 21.77 -10.87
CA ILE A 461 6.55 21.15 -10.39
C ILE A 461 7.09 20.28 -11.52
N ASP A 462 8.22 20.69 -12.08
CA ASP A 462 8.84 20.07 -13.27
C ASP A 462 9.17 18.57 -13.05
N ASN A 463 9.62 18.19 -11.85
CA ASN A 463 9.93 16.79 -11.52
C ASN A 463 8.95 16.20 -10.50
N SER A 464 7.86 15.62 -11.00
CA SER A 464 6.84 14.97 -10.18
C SER A 464 7.36 13.74 -9.42
N ASP A 465 8.37 13.04 -9.96
CA ASP A 465 8.94 11.85 -9.32
C ASP A 465 9.70 12.22 -8.05
N ASP A 466 10.45 13.33 -8.08
CA ASP A 466 11.20 13.83 -6.91
C ASP A 466 10.24 14.32 -5.82
N ALA A 467 9.17 15.03 -6.21
CA ALA A 467 8.14 15.46 -5.28
C ALA A 467 7.48 14.25 -4.58
N ALA A 468 7.11 13.22 -5.36
CA ALA A 468 6.54 11.99 -4.82
C ALA A 468 7.53 11.21 -3.93
N LEU A 469 8.82 11.18 -4.29
CA LEU A 469 9.87 10.55 -3.49
C LEU A 469 10.10 11.31 -2.17
N ALA A 470 10.14 12.63 -2.20
CA ALA A 470 10.27 13.48 -1.02
C ALA A 470 9.10 13.26 -0.05
N ASN A 471 7.88 13.18 -0.57
CA ASN A 471 6.69 12.86 0.22
C ASN A 471 6.73 11.44 0.79
N GLN A 472 7.22 10.47 0.02
CA GLN A 472 7.40 9.10 0.51
C GLN A 472 8.42 9.01 1.66
N LYS A 473 9.49 9.83 1.62
CA LYS A 473 10.42 10.00 2.73
C LYS A 473 9.75 10.68 3.92
N ARG A 474 9.04 11.79 3.70
CA ARG A 474 8.31 12.54 4.74
C ARG A 474 7.31 11.65 5.49
N MET A 475 6.61 10.77 4.79
CA MET A 475 5.69 9.80 5.41
C MET A 475 6.39 8.79 6.32
N ASN A 476 7.68 8.54 6.12
CA ASN A 476 8.49 7.59 6.90
C ASN A 476 9.40 8.26 7.94
N ALA A 477 9.47 9.59 7.94
CA ALA A 477 10.24 10.37 8.89
C ALA A 477 9.59 10.34 10.28
N ASP A 478 10.40 10.49 11.33
CA ASP A 478 9.87 10.57 12.69
C ASP A 478 9.15 11.92 12.95
N PRO A 479 8.29 12.04 13.98
CA PRO A 479 7.53 13.27 14.22
C PRO A 479 8.39 14.50 14.46
N LEU A 480 9.59 14.35 15.03
CA LEU A 480 10.52 15.45 15.25
C LEU A 480 11.14 15.89 13.92
N GLU A 481 11.54 14.94 13.08
CA GLU A 481 12.01 15.21 11.72
C GLU A 481 10.92 15.90 10.89
N VAL A 482 9.69 15.41 10.93
CA VAL A 482 8.55 16.05 10.23
C VAL A 482 8.29 17.46 10.77
N MET A 483 8.38 17.67 12.08
CA MET A 483 8.25 19.00 12.70
C MET A 483 9.36 19.95 12.23
N LEU A 484 10.60 19.48 12.18
CA LEU A 484 11.74 20.26 11.68
C LEU A 484 11.58 20.59 10.19
N MET A 485 11.13 19.62 9.38
CA MET A 485 10.83 19.84 7.97
C MET A 485 9.68 20.84 7.77
N ASN A 486 8.64 20.81 8.61
CA ASN A 486 7.54 21.78 8.62
C ASN A 486 8.02 23.20 9.01
N MET A 487 9.06 23.30 9.83
CA MET A 487 9.67 24.57 10.24
C MET A 487 10.72 25.10 9.25
N GLY A 488 10.93 24.41 8.12
CA GLY A 488 11.89 24.83 7.08
C GLY A 488 13.34 24.44 7.35
N TYR A 489 13.61 23.62 8.37
CA TYR A 489 14.96 23.10 8.61
C TYR A 489 15.30 21.98 7.61
N ARG A 490 16.39 22.14 6.86
CA ARG A 490 16.98 21.07 6.05
C ARG A 490 17.80 20.16 6.97
N ILE A 491 17.37 18.91 7.13
CA ILE A 491 18.13 17.90 7.88
C ILE A 491 19.20 17.33 6.92
N THR A 492 20.46 17.67 7.16
CA THR A 492 21.62 17.13 6.42
C THR A 492 21.70 15.62 6.60
N GLY A 493 21.77 14.86 5.50
CA GLY A 493 21.72 13.40 5.48
C GLY A 493 20.38 12.76 5.05
N VAL A 494 19.33 13.56 4.84
CA VAL A 494 18.00 13.08 4.36
C VAL A 494 17.74 13.42 2.87
N PHE A 495 18.45 14.44 2.37
CA PHE A 495 18.33 14.97 1.00
C PHE A 495 19.52 14.68 0.08
N ASP A 496 20.48 13.84 0.48
CA ASP A 496 21.61 13.50 -0.39
C ASP A 496 21.23 12.42 -1.40
N VAL A 497 20.71 12.85 -2.55
CA VAL A 497 20.94 12.18 -3.82
C VAL A 497 21.29 13.27 -4.83
N ASP A 498 22.57 13.30 -5.21
CA ASP A 498 23.17 14.02 -6.33
C ASP A 498 23.15 15.55 -6.30
N GLU A 499 24.04 16.15 -5.50
CA GLU A 499 24.62 17.47 -5.81
C GLU A 499 26.12 17.30 -6.14
N GLU A 500 26.42 16.82 -7.35
CA GLU A 500 27.63 17.24 -8.04
C GLU A 500 27.28 18.46 -8.90
N GLU A 501 27.92 19.59 -8.60
CA GLU A 501 27.90 20.89 -9.32
C GLU A 501 26.70 21.83 -9.08
N GLU A 502 26.81 22.73 -8.09
CA GLU A 502 27.14 24.14 -8.37
C GLU A 502 27.44 24.91 -7.08
N GLN A 503 28.69 25.36 -6.95
CA GLN A 503 29.11 26.38 -6.00
C GLN A 503 28.39 27.71 -6.30
N ARG A 504 27.37 28.09 -5.51
CA ARG A 504 27.00 29.50 -5.32
C ARG A 504 26.54 29.80 -3.90
N GLY A 505 27.43 30.47 -3.17
CA GLY A 505 27.06 31.51 -2.20
C GLY A 505 26.41 31.05 -0.91
N ASP A 506 27.25 30.64 0.05
CA ASP A 506 26.93 30.67 1.48
C ASP A 506 26.56 32.11 1.89
N GLN A 507 25.27 32.35 2.12
CA GLN A 507 24.80 33.47 2.95
C GLN A 507 24.02 32.88 4.11
N GLY A 508 24.72 32.63 5.21
CA GLY A 508 24.13 32.40 6.51
C GLY A 508 23.14 33.52 6.84
N VAL A 509 21.89 33.13 7.09
CA VAL A 509 20.83 34.04 7.51
C VAL A 509 21.12 34.46 8.94
N ASN A 510 21.58 35.70 9.10
CA ASN A 510 21.70 36.38 10.38
C ASN A 510 20.32 36.50 11.05
N CYS A 511 20.15 35.80 12.17
CA CYS A 511 19.09 36.12 13.13
C CYS A 511 19.36 37.51 13.72
N ARG A 512 18.45 38.47 13.51
CA ARG A 512 18.42 39.69 14.33
C ARG A 512 17.60 39.42 15.59
N PRO A 513 18.11 39.69 16.80
CA PRO A 513 17.24 40.01 17.92
C PRO A 513 16.76 41.47 17.77
N SER A 514 15.49 41.69 18.14
CA SER A 514 14.75 42.96 18.32
C SER A 514 15.41 44.27 17.87
#